data_AF-A0A1C4XF14-F1
#
_entry.id   AF-A0A1C4XF14-F1
#
_cell.length_a   1.000
_cell.length_b   1.000
_cell.length_c   1.000
_cell.angle_alpha   90.00
_cell.angle_beta   90.00
_cell.angle_gamma   90.00
#
_symmetry.space_group_name_H-M   'P 1'
#
loop_
_entity.id
_entity.type
_entity.pdbx_description
1 polymer ?
#
loop_
_entity_poly.entity_id
_entity_poly.type
_entity_poly.pdbx_seq_one_letter_code
_entity_poly.pdbx_strand_id
1 'polypeptide(L)' 'MVAETLAALHGPTEGRVTLPRHLDWSGHAEYDLDRPARLASMYKVVLTEASTVEGLNTWLDADLLRQHWPTLWLPPMLR' A
#
# COMPACT_ATOMS: atom_id res chain seq x y z
N MET A 1 -10.95 -15.42 7.85
CA MET A 1 -10.44 -14.11 8.30
C MET A 1 -9.81 -13.44 7.09
N VAL A 2 -10.63 -12.72 6.34
CA VAL A 2 -10.25 -11.90 5.17
C VAL A 2 -10.80 -10.54 5.51
N ALA A 3 -9.96 -9.50 5.45
CA ALA A 3 -10.18 -8.13 5.93
C ALA A 3 -11.66 -7.77 6.10
N GLU A 4 -12.07 -7.43 7.33
CA GLU A 4 -13.39 -6.84 7.57
C GLU A 4 -13.40 -5.44 6.97
N THR A 5 -13.75 -5.44 5.68
CA THR A 5 -14.08 -4.35 4.76
C THR A 5 -12.94 -3.41 4.33
N LEU A 6 -12.85 -3.19 3.01
CA LEU A 6 -12.08 -2.10 2.40
C LEU A 6 -12.33 -0.75 3.09
N ALA A 7 -13.48 -0.57 3.73
CA ALA A 7 -13.83 0.64 4.47
C ALA A 7 -12.88 0.97 5.63
N ALA A 8 -12.10 0.01 6.14
CA ALA A 8 -11.11 0.25 7.20
C ALA A 8 -9.75 0.78 6.69
N LEU A 9 -9.57 0.86 5.37
CA LEU A 9 -8.35 1.34 4.73
C LEU A 9 -8.38 2.88 4.66
N HIS A 10 -7.64 3.53 5.55
CA HIS A 10 -7.58 4.99 5.71
C HIS A 10 -6.13 5.52 5.67
N GLY A 11 -5.27 4.83 4.93
CA GLY A 11 -3.90 5.23 4.74
C GLY A 11 -3.74 6.59 4.05
N PRO A 12 -2.50 7.10 4.01
CA PRO A 12 -2.20 8.40 3.44
C PRO A 12 -2.52 8.44 1.94
N THR A 13 -3.09 9.55 1.47
CA THR A 13 -3.56 9.71 0.08
C THR A 13 -2.74 10.69 -0.75
N GLU A 14 -1.94 11.56 -0.12
CA GLU A 14 -1.20 12.64 -0.78
C GLU A 14 0.11 12.97 -0.04
N GLY A 15 0.97 13.74 -0.71
CA GLY A 15 2.24 14.19 -0.15
C GLY A 15 3.29 13.07 -0.05
N ARG A 16 4.31 13.27 0.81
CA ARG A 16 5.41 12.31 0.96
C ARG A 16 5.33 11.55 2.27
N VAL A 17 5.53 10.25 2.18
CA VAL A 17 5.53 9.34 3.32
C VAL A 17 6.78 8.47 3.33
N THR A 18 7.22 8.08 4.52
CA THR A 18 8.33 7.13 4.68
C THR A 18 7.81 5.86 5.30
N LEU A 19 7.94 4.74 4.58
CA LEU A 19 7.57 3.45 5.12
C LEU A 19 8.54 3.03 6.23
N PRO A 20 8.04 2.40 7.30
CA PRO A 20 8.89 1.83 8.33
C PRO A 20 9.73 0.68 7.76
N ARG A 21 10.89 0.45 8.38
CA ARG A 21 11.90 -0.50 7.89
C ARG A 21 11.41 -1.93 7.66
N HIS A 22 10.40 -2.37 8.41
CA HIS A 22 9.83 -3.70 8.26
C HIS A 22 8.98 -3.86 6.99
N LEU A 23 8.50 -2.75 6.41
CA LEU A 23 7.83 -2.74 5.11
C LEU A 23 8.83 -2.48 3.97
N ASP A 24 9.80 -1.58 4.18
CA ASP A 24 10.86 -1.34 3.20
C ASP A 24 12.23 -1.20 3.86
N TRP A 25 13.02 -2.26 3.74
CA TRP A 25 14.39 -2.37 4.22
C TRP A 25 15.47 -1.73 3.32
N SER A 26 15.11 -1.20 2.15
CA SER A 26 16.05 -0.74 1.10
C SER A 26 16.86 0.50 1.48
N GLY A 27 16.44 1.26 2.50
CA GLY A 27 17.05 2.53 2.88
C GLY A 27 16.57 3.74 2.07
N HIS A 28 15.69 3.55 1.07
CA HIS A 28 15.07 4.61 0.27
C HIS A 28 13.53 4.51 0.28
N ALA A 29 12.97 4.33 1.48
CA ALA A 29 11.55 4.06 1.74
C ALA A 29 10.64 5.32 1.66
N GLU A 30 11.05 6.40 1.00
CA GLU A 30 10.26 7.62 0.84
C GLU A 30 9.42 7.55 -0.44
N TYR A 31 8.10 7.67 -0.34
CA TYR A 31 7.17 7.62 -1.45
C TYR A 31 6.43 8.94 -1.58
N ASP A 32 6.38 9.47 -2.79
CA ASP A 32 5.64 10.68 -3.14
C ASP A 32 4.29 10.25 -3.74
N LEU A 33 3.23 10.37 -2.94
CA LEU A 33 1.89 9.88 -3.26
C LEU A 33 1.20 10.70 -4.35
N ASP A 34 1.68 11.92 -4.60
CA ASP A 34 1.21 12.77 -5.70
C ASP A 34 1.69 12.24 -7.07
N ARG A 35 2.61 11.26 -7.07
CA ARG A 35 3.05 10.54 -8.28
C ARG A 35 2.40 9.16 -8.35
N PRO A 36 1.48 8.89 -9.30
CA PRO A 36 0.76 7.62 -9.42
C PRO A 36 1.64 6.36 -9.44
N ALA A 37 2.80 6.42 -10.12
CA ALA A 37 3.74 5.30 -10.17
C ALA A 37 4.42 5.02 -8.82
N ARG A 38 4.68 6.08 -8.02
CA ARG A 38 5.27 5.94 -6.68
C ARG A 38 4.22 5.42 -5.70
N LEU A 39 2.98 5.93 -5.75
CA LEU A 39 1.85 5.40 -4.99
C LEU A 39 1.64 3.90 -5.26
N ALA A 40 1.55 3.50 -6.54
CA ALA A 40 1.40 2.10 -6.91
C ALA A 40 2.57 1.23 -6.43
N SER A 41 3.79 1.74 -6.48
CA SER A 41 4.98 1.05 -5.95
C SER A 41 4.89 0.86 -4.44
N MET A 42 4.47 1.89 -3.70
CA MET A 42 4.26 1.81 -2.26
C MET A 42 3.20 0.75 -1.92
N TYR A 43 2.06 0.78 -2.61
CA TYR A 43 0.96 -0.16 -2.37
C TYR A 43 1.38 -1.60 -2.62
N LYS A 44 2.18 -1.85 -3.65
CA LYS A 44 2.75 -3.17 -3.91
C LYS A 44 3.64 -3.65 -2.76
N VAL A 45 4.49 -2.77 -2.22
CA VAL A 45 5.34 -3.09 -1.07
C VAL A 45 4.48 -3.42 0.15
N VAL A 46 3.53 -2.57 0.50
CA VAL A 46 2.63 -2.77 1.64
C VAL A 46 1.84 -4.08 1.52
N LEU A 47 1.25 -4.35 0.34
CA LEU A 47 0.49 -5.60 0.10
C LEU A 47 1.36 -6.86 0.17
N THR A 48 2.67 -6.74 -0.05
CA THR A 48 3.60 -7.88 -0.05
C THR A 48 4.24 -8.09 1.32
N GLU A 49 4.61 -7.01 2.00
CA GLU A 49 5.44 -7.05 3.21
C GLU A 49 4.66 -6.85 4.51
N ALA A 50 3.44 -6.28 4.47
CA ALA A 50 2.64 -6.11 5.68
C ALA A 50 2.15 -7.47 6.20
N SER A 51 2.53 -7.81 7.43
CA SER A 51 2.16 -9.05 8.09
C SER A 51 0.91 -8.93 8.98
N THR A 52 0.37 -7.72 9.14
CA THR A 52 -0.79 -7.43 10.00
C THR A 52 -1.85 -6.62 9.27
N VAL A 53 -3.11 -6.82 9.66
CA VAL A 53 -4.26 -6.03 9.16
C VAL A 53 -4.11 -4.55 9.50
N GLU A 54 -3.58 -4.24 10.68
CA GLU A 54 -3.30 -2.86 11.08
C GLU A 54 -2.29 -2.18 10.14
N GLY A 55 -1.26 -2.91 9.69
CA GLY A 55 -0.32 -2.41 8.69
C GLY A 55 -1.01 -2.08 7.36
N LEU A 56 -1.94 -2.91 6.91
CA LEU A 56 -2.73 -2.62 5.71
C LEU A 56 -3.62 -1.38 5.91
N ASN A 57 -4.34 -1.31 7.03
CA ASN A 57 -5.24 -0.17 7.33
C ASN A 57 -4.48 1.16 7.46
N THR A 58 -3.24 1.11 7.97
CA THR A 58 -2.39 2.29 8.17
C THR A 58 -1.85 2.85 6.86
N TRP A 59 -1.59 1.99 5.87
CA TRP A 59 -0.82 2.37 4.69
C TRP A 59 -1.58 2.30 3.37
N LEU A 60 -2.76 1.70 3.34
CA LEU A 60 -3.61 1.64 2.16
C LEU A 60 -4.86 2.51 2.37
N ASP A 61 -5.25 3.22 1.33
CA ASP A 61 -6.56 3.84 1.19
C ASP A 61 -7.45 3.02 0.24
N ALA A 62 -8.74 2.90 0.58
CA ALA A 62 -9.69 2.06 -0.15
C ALA A 62 -9.97 2.53 -1.58
N ASP A 63 -10.13 3.84 -1.78
CA ASP A 63 -10.52 4.43 -3.05
C ASP A 63 -9.33 4.40 -4.02
N LEU A 64 -8.16 4.81 -3.54
CA LEU A 64 -6.91 4.73 -4.29
C LEU A 64 -6.53 3.28 -4.59
N LEU A 65 -6.75 2.35 -3.65
CA LEU A 65 -6.46 0.93 -3.90
C LEU A 65 -7.33 0.40 -5.03
N ARG A 66 -8.62 0.72 -5.04
CA ARG A 66 -9.53 0.35 -6.14
C ARG A 66 -9.13 0.98 -7.47
N GLN A 67 -8.75 2.26 -7.46
CA GLN A 67 -8.33 2.98 -8.67
C GLN A 67 -7.04 2.39 -9.27
N HIS A 68 -6.08 2.02 -8.42
CA HIS A 68 -4.77 1.53 -8.85
C HIS A 68 -4.71 0.01 -9.00
N TRP A 69 -5.70 -0.73 -8.50
CA TRP A 69 -5.76 -2.20 -8.56
C TRP A 69 -5.42 -2.80 -9.93
N PRO A 70 -5.92 -2.28 -11.07
CA PRO A 70 -5.59 -2.84 -12.39
C PRO A 70 -4.11 -2.66 -12.79
N THR A 71 -3.43 -1.69 -12.19
CA THR A 71 -2.03 -1.35 -12.47
C THR A 71 -1.06 -2.05 -11.52
N LEU A 72 -1.55 -2.56 -10.39
CA LEU A 72 -0.77 -3.37 -9.47
C LEU A 72 -0.55 -4.75 -10.11
N TRP A 73 0.62 -4.96 -10.69
CA TRP A 73 1.06 -6.28 -11.11
C TRP A 73 1.33 -7.13 -9.86
N LEU A 74 0.27 -7.72 -9.34
CA LEU A 74 0.30 -8.63 -8.21
C LEU A 74 0.74 -10.02 -8.67
N PRO A 75 1.58 -10.73 -7.88
CA PRO A 75 1.86 -12.14 -8.10
C PRO A 75 0.56 -12.94 -8.21
N PRO A 76 0.52 -14.03 -9.00
CA PRO A 76 -0.70 -14.81 -9.23
C PRO A 76 -1.33 -15.41 -7.96
N MET A 77 -0.62 -15.41 -6.83
CA MET A 77 -1.15 -15.86 -5.53
C MET A 77 -2.12 -14.85 -4.87
N LEU A 78 -2.25 -13.63 -5.41
CA LEU A 78 -3.11 -12.55 -4.91
C LEU A 78 -4.26 -12.19 -5.87
N ARG A 79 -4.52 -13.02 -6.89
CA ARG A 79 -5.70 -12.93 -7.77
C ARG A 79 -6.77 -13.91 -7.34
#